data_AF-A0A1F3VS27-F1
#
_entry.id   AF-A0A1F3VS27-F1
#
_cell.length_a   1.000
_cell.length_b   1.000
_cell.length_c   1.000
_cell.angle_alpha   90.00
_cell.angle_beta   90.00
_cell.angle_gamma   90.00
#
_symmetry.space_group_name_H-M   'P 1'
#
loop_
_entity.id
_entity.type
_entity.pdbx_description
1 polymer ?
#
loop_
_entity_poly.entity_id
_entity_poly.type
_entity_poly.pdbx_seq_one_letter_code
_entity_poly.pdbx_strand_id
1 'polypeptide(L)' 'MAEKTVVEAIKFLEKCLKDKGLNISKIILFGSQAKGESTEESDIDILIVSNDFHDKDIFERATLTKDAEIM' A
#
# COMPACT_ATOMS: atom_id res chain seq x y z
N MET A 1 -5.89 -11.19 13.31
CA MET A 1 -6.26 -9.75 13.34
C MET A 1 -4.97 -8.99 13.08
N ALA A 2 -4.93 -8.10 12.08
CA ALA A 2 -3.70 -7.40 11.73
C ALA A 2 -3.20 -6.56 12.91
N GLU A 3 -1.88 -6.51 13.10
CA GLU A 3 -1.27 -5.73 14.17
C GLU A 3 -1.58 -4.24 14.02
N LYS A 4 -1.73 -3.55 15.15
CA LYS A 4 -2.05 -2.11 15.16
C LYS A 4 -1.03 -1.28 14.37
N THR A 5 0.26 -1.61 14.52
CA THR A 5 1.37 -0.94 13.84
C THR A 5 1.29 -1.09 12.32
N VAL A 6 0.90 -2.27 11.82
CA VAL A 6 0.72 -2.51 10.38
C VAL A 6 -0.42 -1.67 9.82
N VAL A 7 -1.54 -1.58 10.54
CA VAL A 7 -2.66 -0.74 10.15
C VAL A 7 -2.26 0.74 10.13
N GLU A 8 -1.44 1.19 11.08
CA GLU A 8 -0.91 2.56 11.12
C GLU A 8 0.05 2.85 9.96
N ALA A 9 0.94 1.92 9.62
CA ALA A 9 1.83 2.02 8.46
C ALA A 9 1.05 2.13 7.14
N ILE A 10 0.01 1.29 6.96
CA ILE A 10 -0.85 1.34 5.76
C ILE A 10 -1.59 2.69 5.67
N LYS A 11 -2.11 3.21 6.79
CA LYS A 11 -2.76 4.53 6.82
C LYS A 11 -1.79 5.67 6.51
N PHE A 12 -0.55 5.57 6.98
CA PHE A 12 0.49 6.53 6.65
C PHE A 12 0.80 6.52 5.15
N LEU A 13 1.00 5.34 4.57
CA LEU A 13 1.20 5.17 3.13
C LEU A 13 0.01 5.72 2.32
N GLU A 14 -1.21 5.37 2.71
CA GLU A 14 -2.44 5.87 2.06
C GLU A 14 -2.47 7.41 2.03
N LYS A 15 -2.09 8.05 3.14
CA LYS A 15 -2.02 9.50 3.22
C LYS A 15 -0.97 10.06 2.27
N CYS A 16 0.26 9.54 2.27
CA CYS A 16 1.33 9.99 1.38
C CYS A 16 0.93 9.88 -0.10
N LEU A 17 0.30 8.76 -0.49
CA LEU A 17 -0.19 8.56 -1.85
C LEU A 17 -1.28 9.57 -2.24
N LYS A 18 -2.24 9.85 -1.33
CA LYS A 18 -3.28 10.87 -1.55
C LYS A 18 -2.72 12.28 -1.64
N ASP A 19 -1.75 12.62 -0.78
CA ASP A 19 -1.08 13.93 -0.79
C ASP A 19 -0.31 14.16 -2.11
N LYS A 20 0.10 13.08 -2.79
CA LYS A 20 0.70 13.10 -4.14
C LYS A 20 -0.32 13.09 -5.29
N GLY A 21 -1.62 13.09 -4.97
CA GLY A 21 -2.71 13.20 -5.93
C GLY A 21 -3.26 11.86 -6.44
N LEU A 22 -2.87 10.72 -5.85
CA LEU A 22 -3.41 9.41 -6.23
C LEU A 22 -4.78 9.15 -5.60
N ASN A 23 -5.78 8.88 -6.42
CA ASN A 23 -7.15 8.59 -6.00
C ASN A 23 -7.31 7.10 -5.63
N ILE A 24 -7.09 6.78 -4.37
CA ILE A 24 -7.20 5.41 -3.86
C ILE A 24 -8.65 5.05 -3.61
N SER A 25 -9.13 3.99 -4.25
CA SER A 25 -10.45 3.41 -3.99
C SER A 25 -10.41 2.42 -2.82
N LYS A 26 -9.38 1.56 -2.77
CA LYS A 26 -9.18 0.56 -1.70
C LYS A 26 -7.70 0.25 -1.54
N ILE A 27 -7.30 -0.08 -0.30
CA ILE A 27 -6.07 -0.81 0.00
C ILE A 27 -6.47 -2.13 0.68
N ILE A 28 -5.88 -3.23 0.25
CA ILE A 28 -6.16 -4.57 0.78
C ILE A 28 -4.84 -5.15 1.30
N LEU A 29 -4.83 -5.56 2.57
CA LEU A 29 -3.71 -6.24 3.21
C LEU A 29 -3.72 -7.72 2.84
N PHE A 30 -2.56 -8.23 2.41
CA PHE A 30 -2.31 -9.63 2.07
C PHE A 30 -1.19 -10.21 2.95
N GLY A 31 -0.76 -11.42 2.62
CA GLY A 31 0.41 -12.03 3.23
C GLY A 31 0.21 -12.54 4.66
N SER A 32 1.33 -12.76 5.34
CA SER A 32 1.39 -13.28 6.70
C SER A 32 0.71 -12.33 7.70
N GLN A 33 0.79 -11.03 7.47
CA GLN A 33 0.14 -9.98 8.27
C GLN A 33 -1.39 -10.08 8.27
N ALA A 34 -1.99 -10.39 7.11
CA ALA A 34 -3.44 -10.61 7.01
C ALA A 34 -3.88 -11.88 7.76
N LYS A 35 -3.03 -12.92 7.75
CA LYS A 35 -3.32 -14.24 8.36
C LYS A 35 -3.01 -14.29 9.86
N GLY A 36 -2.24 -13.34 10.40
CA GLY A 36 -1.74 -13.39 11.77
C GLY A 36 -0.61 -14.40 11.97
N GLU A 37 0.12 -14.69 10.90
CA GLU A 37 1.26 -15.62 10.87
C GLU A 37 2.59 -14.87 10.68
N SER A 38 2.58 -13.55 10.85
CA SER A 38 3.76 -12.69 10.68
C SER A 38 4.78 -12.89 11.80
N THR A 39 6.05 -12.77 11.42
CA THR A 39 7.23 -12.77 12.28
C THR A 39 7.89 -11.39 12.25
N GLU A 40 8.91 -11.16 13.08
CA GLU A 40 9.68 -9.90 13.11
C GLU A 40 10.36 -9.59 11.76
N GLU A 41 10.64 -10.60 10.95
CA GLU A 41 11.25 -10.48 9.62
C GLU A 41 10.20 -10.40 8.49
N SER A 42 8.91 -10.42 8.82
CA SER A 42 7.84 -10.38 7.81
C SER A 42 7.68 -9.00 7.20
N ASP A 43 7.49 -8.98 5.89
CA ASP A 43 7.08 -7.81 5.12
C ASP A 43 5.56 -7.55 5.21
N ILE A 44 5.12 -6.45 4.57
CA ILE A 44 3.72 -6.05 4.48
C ILE A 44 3.32 -6.07 3.01
N ASP A 45 2.55 -7.07 2.62
CA ASP A 45 1.97 -7.14 1.27
C ASP A 45 0.66 -6.36 1.18
N ILE A 46 0.55 -5.45 0.21
CA ILE A 46 -0.69 -4.72 -0.05
C ILE A 46 -1.07 -4.71 -1.53
N LEU A 47 -2.36 -4.59 -1.81
CA LEU A 47 -2.91 -4.25 -3.12
C LEU A 47 -3.57 -2.88 -3.05
N ILE A 48 -3.21 -1.99 -3.97
CA ILE A 48 -3.83 -0.68 -4.15
C ILE A 48 -4.77 -0.74 -5.36
N VAL A 49 -6.03 -0.40 -5.16
CA VAL A 49 -7.03 -0.26 -6.22
C VAL A 49 -7.27 1.22 -6.48
N SER A 50 -6.98 1.68 -7.69
CA SER A 50 -7.18 3.06 -8.13
C SER A 50 -7.55 3.10 -9.61
N ASN A 51 -8.47 4.00 -9.97
CA ASN A 51 -8.77 4.30 -11.36
C ASN A 51 -7.63 5.02 -12.06
N ASP A 52 -6.72 5.66 -11.32
CA ASP A 52 -5.57 6.37 -11.88
C ASP A 52 -4.53 5.41 -12.49
N PHE A 53 -4.64 4.11 -12.21
CA PHE A 53 -3.85 3.06 -12.87
C PHE A 53 -4.42 2.59 -14.20
N HIS A 54 -5.59 3.08 -14.62
CA HIS A 54 -6.18 2.75 -15.92
C HIS A 54 -5.26 3.18 -17.07
N ASP A 55 -5.15 2.35 -18.11
CA ASP A 55 -4.25 2.55 -19.26
C ASP A 55 -2.77 2.77 -18.91
N LYS A 56 -2.33 2.39 -17.71
CA LYS A 56 -0.92 2.46 -17.29
C LYS A 56 -0.26 1.10 -17.31
N ASP A 57 0.96 1.05 -17.82
CA ASP A 57 1.83 -0.11 -17.67
C ASP A 57 2.41 -0.21 -16.25
N ILE A 58 3.23 -1.24 -16.01
CA ILE A 58 3.78 -1.51 -14.68
C ILE A 58 4.74 -0.42 -14.20
N PHE A 59 5.51 0.21 -15.09
CA PHE A 59 6.49 1.24 -14.74
C PHE A 59 5.81 2.58 -14.48
N GLU A 60 4.78 2.91 -15.25
CA GLU A 60 3.95 4.08 -15.01
C GLU A 60 3.25 4.00 -13.65
N ARG A 61 2.71 2.83 -13.30
CA ARG A 61 2.11 2.59 -11.98
C ARG A 61 3.13 2.72 -10.86
N ALA A 62 4.31 2.11 -11.00
CA ALA A 62 5.38 2.21 -10.00
C ALA A 62 5.84 3.66 -9.80
N THR A 63 5.88 4.47 -10.86
CA THR A 63 6.22 5.89 -10.75
C THR A 63 5.21 6.67 -9.91
N LEU A 64 3.92 6.30 -9.94
CA LEU A 64 2.88 6.94 -9.15
C LEU A 64 2.95 6.61 -7.65
N THR A 65 3.54 5.47 -7.28
CA THR A 65 3.64 5.04 -5.86
C THR A 65 5.00 5.30 -5.25
N LYS A 66 6.06 5.35 -6.07
CA LYS A 66 7.47 5.44 -5.65
C LYS A 66 7.75 6.47 -4.55
N ASP A 67 7.27 7.70 -4.72
CA ASP A 67 7.57 8.78 -3.78
C ASP A 67 7.05 8.50 -2.37
N ALA A 68 5.91 7.81 -2.25
CA ALA A 68 5.32 7.47 -0.96
C ALA A 68 6.03 6.28 -0.28
N GLU A 69 6.78 5.47 -1.04
CA GLU A 69 7.54 4.32 -0.53
C GLU A 69 8.88 4.70 0.09
N ILE A 70 9.41 5.89 -0.22
CA ILE A 70 10.73 6.37 0.22
C ILE A 70 10.68 7.49 1.29
N MET A 71 9.48 7.78 1.83
CA MET A 71 9.23 8.85 2.81
C MET A 71 9.34 8.38 4.26
#